data_AF-A0A9E3SD85-F1
#
_entry.id   AF-A0A9E3SD85-F1
#
_cell.length_a   1.000
_cell.length_b   1.000
_cell.length_c   1.000
_cell.angle_alpha   90.00
_cell.angle_beta   90.00
_cell.angle_gamma   90.00
#
_symmetry.space_group_name_H-M   'P 1'
#
loop_
_entity.id
_entity.type
_entity.pdbx_description
1 polymer ?
#
loop_
_entity_poly.entity_id
_entity_poly.type
_entity_poly.pdbx_seq_one_letter_code
_entity_poly.pdbx_strand_id
1 'polypeptide(L)'
;MQRLFSYFTVLTILFFITCNLTAFAEDNSGKKEIPVASYQDIADAGLYLYGAVLFSGSESKQDNDGILNKATIRIINLGPIINWEGLDYAPTISADGKTLFYVSNREGSKLNTKGKPSHDFWAAKKNDRLDTVFFEPFNIDLSTELGELGVNTPLNEGAASIAADRQSLYFTACNRPDGLGSCDIYKTTIEGDKWGRPVNLGRNVNSANFDSQPSISPDQSRVYFVSTREGPNSNGNEDAENFDIWYSDW
;
A
#
# COMPACT_ATOMS: atom_id res chain seq x y z
N MET A 1 33.20 4.38 66.12
CA MET A 1 34.23 3.41 65.71
C MET A 1 33.98 3.08 64.24
N GLN A 2 34.84 3.58 63.32
CA GLN A 2 35.19 3.10 61.95
C GLN A 2 34.08 2.55 61.00
N ARG A 3 33.94 2.90 59.70
CA ARG A 3 34.88 3.37 58.65
C ARG A 3 34.20 4.20 57.54
N LEU A 4 35.02 5.02 56.87
CA LEU A 4 34.82 5.72 55.59
C LEU A 4 34.73 4.76 54.37
N PHE A 5 34.12 5.20 53.25
CA PHE A 5 34.79 5.56 51.97
C PHE A 5 33.80 6.14 50.93
N SER A 6 34.35 6.74 49.87
CA SER A 6 33.89 7.96 49.18
C SER A 6 33.64 7.80 47.67
N TYR A 7 32.87 8.75 47.11
CA TYR A 7 32.84 9.35 45.74
C TYR A 7 32.61 8.49 44.47
N PHE A 8 31.62 8.87 43.63
CA PHE A 8 31.81 9.84 42.54
C PHE A 8 30.46 10.32 41.94
N THR A 9 30.42 11.61 41.60
CA THR A 9 29.32 12.34 40.95
C THR A 9 29.52 12.33 39.43
N VAL A 10 28.46 12.13 38.63
CA VAL A 10 28.37 12.74 37.30
C VAL A 10 27.03 13.43 37.17
N LEU A 11 27.10 14.75 37.23
CA LEU A 11 26.06 15.69 36.85
C LEU A 11 26.13 15.83 35.32
N THR A 12 25.02 15.63 34.61
CA THR A 12 24.89 16.17 33.26
C THR A 12 23.58 16.94 33.18
N ILE A 13 23.76 18.24 32.95
CA ILE A 13 22.77 19.29 32.92
C ILE A 13 21.87 19.07 31.70
N LEU A 14 20.57 18.79 31.93
CA LEU A 14 19.57 18.95 30.88
C LEU A 14 19.35 20.45 30.68
N PHE A 15 19.73 20.98 29.52
CA PHE A 15 19.25 22.28 29.08
C PHE A 15 17.75 22.15 28.80
N PHE A 16 16.94 22.84 29.61
CA PHE A 16 15.56 23.14 29.26
C PHE A 16 15.57 24.11 28.07
N ILE A 17 15.22 23.62 26.89
CA ILE A 17 14.55 24.46 25.89
C ILE A 17 13.07 24.16 26.06
N THR A 18 12.38 25.02 26.81
CA THR A 18 10.92 25.07 26.77
C THR A 18 10.52 25.59 25.39
N CYS A 19 10.33 24.70 24.42
CA CYS A 19 9.59 25.05 23.23
C CYS A 19 8.12 24.98 23.61
N ASN A 20 7.47 26.13 23.82
CA ASN A 20 6.02 26.19 23.92
C ASN A 20 5.44 25.80 22.56
N LEU A 21 5.12 24.51 22.37
CA LEU A 21 4.31 24.09 21.23
C LEU A 21 2.89 24.61 21.45
N THR A 22 2.48 25.58 20.64
CA THR A 22 1.08 25.95 20.47
C THR A 22 0.55 25.19 19.26
N ALA A 23 -0.35 24.24 19.47
CA ALA A 23 -1.07 23.59 18.38
C ALA A 23 -2.23 24.50 17.95
N PHE A 24 -2.35 24.78 16.65
CA PHE A 24 -3.49 25.49 16.08
C PHE A 24 -4.40 24.47 15.39
N ALA A 25 -5.65 24.39 15.83
CA ALA A 25 -6.74 23.80 15.07
C ALA A 25 -7.66 24.93 14.62
N GLU A 26 -7.85 25.10 13.31
CA GLU A 26 -8.84 26.03 12.76
C GLU A 26 -10.15 25.29 12.45
N ASP A 27 -11.23 25.71 13.10
CA ASP A 27 -12.59 25.52 12.61
C ASP A 27 -13.07 26.87 12.02
N ASN A 28 -13.90 26.80 10.98
CA ASN A 28 -14.41 27.93 10.20
C ASN A 28 -15.37 28.90 10.96
N SER A 29 -15.32 28.95 12.29
CA SER A 29 -16.17 29.82 13.12
C SER A 29 -15.43 30.64 14.17
N GLY A 30 -14.21 31.09 13.85
CA GLY A 30 -13.53 32.14 14.60
C GLY A 30 -12.65 31.62 15.75
N LYS A 31 -11.49 32.26 15.89
CA LYS A 31 -10.41 31.87 16.80
C LYS A 31 -10.90 31.73 18.24
N LYS A 32 -10.89 30.50 18.76
CA LYS A 32 -10.98 30.23 20.19
C LYS A 32 -9.72 29.47 20.61
N GLU A 33 -8.94 30.09 21.50
CA GLU A 33 -7.83 29.41 22.15
C GLU A 33 -8.40 28.30 23.05
N ILE A 34 -8.05 27.05 22.76
CA ILE A 34 -8.36 25.91 23.63
C ILE A 34 -7.09 25.63 24.45
N PRO A 35 -7.10 25.79 25.79
CA PRO A 35 -5.96 25.40 26.60
C PRO A 35 -5.85 23.88 26.59
N VAL A 36 -4.71 23.36 26.12
CA VAL A 36 -4.43 21.92 26.16
C VAL A 36 -4.01 21.56 27.59
N ALA A 37 -4.79 20.67 28.22
CA ALA A 37 -4.43 20.03 29.47
C ALA A 37 -3.11 19.24 29.30
N SER A 38 -2.36 19.13 30.38
CA SER A 38 -0.98 18.63 30.46
C SER A 38 -0.55 17.55 29.46
N TYR A 39 0.73 17.62 29.06
CA TYR A 39 1.48 16.71 28.16
C TYR A 39 1.23 15.20 28.39
N GLN A 40 0.82 14.81 29.60
CA GLN A 40 0.48 13.43 29.94
C GLN A 40 -0.75 12.88 29.19
N ASP A 41 -1.71 13.74 28.79
CA ASP A 41 -2.95 13.31 28.13
C ASP A 41 -2.80 13.10 26.61
N ILE A 42 -1.69 13.55 26.03
CA ILE A 42 -1.42 13.49 24.57
C ILE A 42 -0.77 12.14 24.18
N ALA A 43 -0.10 11.46 25.11
CA ALA A 43 0.59 10.19 24.84
C ALA A 43 -0.37 9.02 24.57
N ASP A 44 -1.61 9.09 25.06
CA ASP A 44 -2.63 8.06 24.83
C ASP A 44 -3.48 8.29 23.56
N ALA A 45 -3.42 9.49 22.98
CA ALA A 45 -4.09 9.83 21.74
C ALA A 45 -3.06 9.88 20.61
N GLY A 46 -2.75 8.73 20.00
CA GLY A 46 -1.79 8.59 18.89
C GLY A 46 -2.07 9.51 17.70
N LEU A 47 -1.70 10.78 17.83
CA LEU A 47 -1.87 11.83 16.84
C LEU A 47 -0.69 11.77 15.87
N TYR A 48 -0.79 10.91 14.87
CA TYR A 48 0.19 10.85 13.80
C TYR A 48 -0.14 11.89 12.73
N LEU A 49 0.52 13.05 12.79
CA LEU A 49 0.54 14.01 11.68
C LEU A 49 1.91 13.94 10.99
N TYR A 50 2.04 13.05 9.99
CA TYR A 50 3.20 13.00 9.10
C TYR A 50 2.86 13.58 7.72
N GLY A 51 2.35 14.80 7.72
CA GLY A 51 2.15 15.57 6.48
C GLY A 51 3.18 16.69 6.41
N ALA A 52 4.04 16.68 5.38
CA ALA A 52 4.84 17.85 5.04
C ALA A 52 4.06 18.70 4.02
N VAL A 53 3.89 19.99 4.31
CA VAL A 53 3.43 20.99 3.33
C VAL A 53 4.67 21.74 2.86
N LEU A 54 5.05 21.58 1.60
CA LEU A 54 6.15 22.34 1.01
C LEU A 54 5.59 23.65 0.44
N PHE A 55 6.07 24.78 0.95
CA PHE A 55 5.80 26.11 0.39
C PHE A 55 6.99 26.52 -0.48
N SER A 56 6.77 26.78 -1.76
CA SER A 56 7.82 27.34 -2.62
C SER A 56 8.05 28.81 -2.25
N GLY A 57 9.17 29.10 -1.59
CA GLY A 57 9.65 30.48 -1.41
C GLY A 57 10.10 31.08 -2.74
N SER A 58 9.93 32.40 -2.90
CA SER A 58 10.29 33.17 -4.09
C SER A 58 11.79 33.17 -4.39
N GLU A 59 12.12 33.02 -5.68
CA GLU A 59 13.43 33.20 -6.37
C GLU A 59 14.46 32.06 -6.15
N SER A 60 14.95 31.35 -7.17
CA SER A 60 15.58 31.80 -8.42
C SER A 60 15.54 30.70 -9.50
N LYS A 61 15.62 31.10 -10.77
CA LYS A 61 15.56 30.22 -11.95
C LYS A 61 16.71 29.20 -11.98
N GLN A 62 16.38 27.93 -11.83
CA GLN A 62 17.03 26.82 -12.50
C GLN A 62 15.91 25.83 -12.86
N ASP A 63 15.64 25.67 -14.16
CA ASP A 63 14.54 24.85 -14.73
C ASP A 63 14.68 23.36 -14.34
N ASN A 64 14.35 23.04 -13.09
CA ASN A 64 14.10 21.69 -12.55
C ASN A 64 12.66 21.61 -12.03
N ASP A 65 11.76 22.41 -12.59
CA ASP A 65 10.38 22.55 -12.14
C ASP A 65 9.56 21.33 -12.56
N GLY A 66 9.59 20.29 -11.72
CA GLY A 66 8.71 19.15 -11.86
C GLY A 66 7.24 19.58 -11.95
N ILE A 67 6.42 18.80 -12.67
CA ILE A 67 5.00 19.10 -13.01
C ILE A 67 4.12 19.47 -11.79
N LEU A 68 4.56 19.14 -10.57
CA LEU A 68 3.84 19.38 -9.33
C LEU A 68 4.17 20.73 -8.65
N ASN A 69 5.09 21.55 -9.19
CA ASN A 69 5.54 22.82 -8.56
C ASN A 69 4.45 23.91 -8.46
N LYS A 70 3.28 23.69 -9.08
CA LYS A 70 2.14 24.64 -9.05
C LYS A 70 1.02 24.27 -8.07
N ALA A 71 1.10 23.10 -7.43
CA ALA A 71 0.09 22.64 -6.49
C ALA A 71 0.67 22.57 -5.07
N THR A 72 -0.14 22.80 -4.05
CA THR A 72 0.20 22.43 -2.67
C THR A 72 0.35 20.90 -2.62
N ILE A 73 1.58 20.40 -2.72
CA ILE A 73 1.88 18.97 -2.61
C ILE A 73 1.83 18.59 -1.14
N ARG A 74 1.10 17.52 -0.83
CA ARG A 74 1.15 16.86 0.47
C ARG A 74 1.63 15.44 0.27
N ILE A 75 2.78 15.11 0.84
CA ILE A 75 3.21 13.72 0.99
C ILE A 75 2.76 13.30 2.38
N ILE A 76 1.82 12.35 2.42
CA ILE A 76 1.17 11.91 3.65
C ILE A 76 1.41 10.42 3.81
N ASN A 77 2.02 10.03 4.92
CA ASN A 77 2.02 8.63 5.34
C ASN A 77 0.59 8.27 5.81
N LEU A 78 0.02 7.18 5.27
CA LEU A 78 -1.37 6.77 5.55
C LEU A 78 -1.62 6.25 6.98
N GLY A 79 -0.62 6.32 7.86
CA GLY A 79 -0.74 6.01 9.28
C GLY A 79 -0.87 4.52 9.58
N PRO A 80 -1.00 4.16 10.86
CA PRO A 80 -0.98 2.77 11.32
C PRO A 80 -2.26 1.97 11.00
N ILE A 81 -3.35 2.64 10.60
CA ILE A 81 -4.56 1.95 10.13
C ILE A 81 -4.25 1.20 8.83
N ILE A 82 -3.55 1.88 7.91
CA ILE A 82 -3.16 1.29 6.62
C ILE A 82 -1.82 0.59 6.71
N ASN A 83 -0.80 1.22 7.29
CA ASN A 83 0.55 0.66 7.33
C ASN A 83 0.72 -0.29 8.52
N TRP A 84 1.12 -1.53 8.23
CA TRP A 84 1.45 -2.61 9.14
C TRP A 84 2.98 -2.66 9.39
N GLU A 85 3.41 -3.34 10.45
CA GLU A 85 4.85 -3.54 10.75
C GLU A 85 5.59 -4.41 9.73
N GLY A 86 4.85 -5.14 8.90
CA GLY A 86 5.35 -6.00 7.84
C GLY A 86 5.43 -5.31 6.49
N LEU A 87 4.78 -5.91 5.50
CA LEU A 87 4.79 -5.47 4.11
C LEU A 87 3.43 -4.89 3.76
N ASP A 88 3.42 -3.70 3.15
CA ASP A 88 2.27 -3.15 2.44
C ASP A 88 2.76 -2.50 1.15
N TYR A 89 2.30 -2.98 -0.01
CA TYR A 89 2.78 -2.50 -1.30
C TYR A 89 1.76 -2.70 -2.44
N ALA A 90 2.12 -2.21 -3.63
CA ALA A 90 1.32 -2.28 -4.85
C ALA A 90 -0.14 -1.82 -4.69
N PRO A 91 -0.37 -0.57 -4.22
CA PRO A 91 -1.72 -0.04 -4.06
C PRO A 91 -2.41 0.13 -5.42
N THR A 92 -3.71 -0.11 -5.44
CA THR A 92 -4.61 0.26 -6.54
C THR A 92 -5.92 0.78 -5.97
N ILE A 93 -6.52 1.80 -6.60
CA ILE A 93 -7.70 2.48 -6.06
C ILE A 93 -8.88 2.34 -7.03
N SER A 94 -10.04 2.00 -6.49
CA SER A 94 -11.30 1.94 -7.23
C SER A 94 -11.63 3.28 -7.91
N ALA A 95 -12.33 3.23 -9.04
CA ALA A 95 -12.60 4.40 -9.88
C ALA A 95 -13.44 5.51 -9.20
N ASP A 96 -14.23 5.18 -8.17
CA ASP A 96 -14.93 6.19 -7.35
C ASP A 96 -14.01 6.87 -6.33
N GLY A 97 -12.81 6.31 -6.16
CA GLY A 97 -11.79 6.73 -5.24
C GLY A 97 -12.08 6.33 -3.80
N LYS A 98 -12.94 5.34 -3.51
CA LYS A 98 -13.40 5.04 -2.12
C LYS A 98 -12.85 3.77 -1.51
N THR A 99 -12.34 2.86 -2.32
CA THR A 99 -11.74 1.60 -1.87
C THR A 99 -10.31 1.51 -2.39
N LEU A 100 -9.36 1.43 -1.46
CA LEU A 100 -7.96 1.15 -1.70
C LEU A 100 -7.75 -0.36 -1.55
N PHE A 101 -7.17 -0.99 -2.56
CA PHE A 101 -6.68 -2.37 -2.52
C PHE A 101 -5.17 -2.35 -2.52
N TYR A 102 -4.55 -3.29 -1.81
CA TYR A 102 -3.10 -3.38 -1.71
C TYR A 102 -2.71 -4.78 -1.25
N VAL A 103 -1.43 -5.12 -1.38
CA VAL A 103 -0.89 -6.40 -0.91
C VAL A 103 -0.34 -6.22 0.48
N SER A 104 -0.65 -7.14 1.39
CA SER A 104 -0.16 -7.14 2.76
C SER A 104 0.12 -8.55 3.27
N ASN A 105 1.03 -8.66 4.24
CA ASN A 105 1.28 -9.90 4.99
C ASN A 105 0.82 -9.82 6.46
N ARG A 106 -0.09 -8.89 6.76
CA ARG A 106 -0.61 -8.66 8.11
C ARG A 106 -1.36 -9.87 8.66
N GLU A 107 -1.63 -9.85 9.96
CA GLU A 107 -2.42 -10.86 10.64
C GLU A 107 -3.79 -11.05 9.95
N GLY A 108 -4.18 -12.31 9.73
CA GLY A 108 -5.37 -12.69 8.96
C GLY A 108 -5.08 -13.05 7.49
N SER A 109 -3.85 -12.84 7.02
CA SER A 109 -3.40 -13.38 5.73
C SER A 109 -3.27 -14.92 5.80
N LYS A 110 -3.39 -15.62 4.67
CA LYS A 110 -3.21 -17.08 4.62
C LYS A 110 -1.79 -17.43 5.08
N LEU A 111 -1.61 -18.66 5.56
CA LEU A 111 -0.30 -19.15 5.98
C LEU A 111 0.25 -20.11 4.93
N ASN A 112 1.49 -19.90 4.53
CA ASN A 112 2.21 -20.85 3.68
C ASN A 112 2.57 -22.13 4.45
N THR A 113 3.16 -23.10 3.74
CA THR A 113 3.55 -24.41 4.31
C THR A 113 4.55 -24.33 5.48
N LYS A 114 5.21 -23.18 5.68
CA LYS A 114 6.13 -22.92 6.80
C LYS A 114 5.46 -22.15 7.94
N GLY A 115 4.14 -21.94 7.88
CA GLY A 115 3.38 -21.18 8.87
C GLY A 115 3.66 -19.67 8.83
N LYS A 116 4.25 -19.14 7.76
CA LYS A 116 4.46 -17.70 7.59
C LYS A 116 3.32 -17.08 6.78
N PRO A 117 2.92 -15.82 7.06
CA PRO A 117 1.88 -15.15 6.28
C PRO A 117 2.30 -15.02 4.81
N SER A 118 1.37 -15.34 3.91
CA SER A 118 1.44 -15.04 2.49
C SER A 118 1.25 -13.56 2.23
N HIS A 119 1.48 -13.18 0.97
CA HIS A 119 1.20 -11.85 0.47
C HIS A 119 -0.23 -11.85 -0.10
N ASP A 120 -1.17 -11.36 0.70
CA ASP A 120 -2.59 -11.40 0.40
C ASP A 120 -3.10 -10.03 -0.03
N PHE A 121 -4.19 -10.00 -0.77
CA PHE A 121 -4.94 -8.77 -1.00
C PHE A 121 -5.76 -8.36 0.20
N TRP A 122 -5.55 -7.11 0.61
CA TRP A 122 -6.31 -6.40 1.62
C TRP A 122 -6.94 -5.17 0.99
N ALA A 123 -8.04 -4.70 1.59
CA ALA A 123 -8.70 -3.48 1.17
C ALA A 123 -9.11 -2.62 2.35
N ALA A 124 -9.09 -1.31 2.15
CA ALA A 124 -9.59 -0.33 3.09
C ALA A 124 -10.57 0.62 2.40
N LYS A 125 -11.66 0.93 3.09
CA LYS A 125 -12.69 1.86 2.60
C LYS A 125 -12.49 3.24 3.24
N LYS A 126 -12.93 4.27 2.53
CA LYS A 126 -13.08 5.63 3.05
C LYS A 126 -14.40 6.24 2.59
N ASN A 127 -14.94 7.16 3.39
CA ASN A 127 -16.23 7.80 3.12
C ASN A 127 -16.17 8.72 1.89
N ASP A 128 -15.11 9.50 1.82
CA ASP A 128 -14.90 10.54 0.83
C ASP A 128 -13.59 10.32 0.07
N ARG A 129 -13.37 11.14 -0.96
CA ARG A 129 -12.13 11.09 -1.75
C ARG A 129 -10.90 11.54 -0.97
N LEU A 130 -11.05 12.11 0.22
CA LEU A 130 -9.94 12.49 1.09
C LEU A 130 -9.19 11.24 1.59
N ASP A 131 -7.94 11.05 1.15
CA ASP A 131 -7.06 9.93 1.50
C ASP A 131 -6.57 9.90 2.97
N THR A 132 -7.18 10.68 3.87
CA THR A 132 -6.68 10.83 5.24
C THR A 132 -7.45 10.02 6.27
N VAL A 133 -8.62 9.47 5.93
CA VAL A 133 -9.46 8.72 6.87
C VAL A 133 -9.94 7.43 6.23
N PHE A 134 -9.28 6.33 6.57
CA PHE A 134 -9.68 4.98 6.20
C PHE A 134 -10.32 4.27 7.40
N PHE A 135 -11.27 3.38 7.11
CA PHE A 135 -11.73 2.37 8.06
C PHE A 135 -10.72 1.24 8.18
N GLU A 136 -10.89 0.42 9.22
CA GLU A 136 -10.11 -0.80 9.41
C GLU A 136 -10.09 -1.63 8.11
N PRO A 137 -8.91 -2.07 7.67
CA PRO A 137 -8.77 -2.86 6.48
C PRO A 137 -9.31 -4.27 6.69
N PHE A 138 -9.75 -4.89 5.61
CA PHE A 138 -10.29 -6.24 5.59
C PHE A 138 -9.60 -7.07 4.50
N ASN A 139 -9.37 -8.35 4.80
CA ASN A 139 -8.93 -9.32 3.80
C ASN A 139 -10.05 -9.49 2.77
N ILE A 140 -9.74 -9.38 1.47
CA ILE A 140 -10.79 -9.41 0.44
C ILE A 140 -11.30 -10.84 0.17
N ASP A 141 -10.54 -11.86 0.55
CA ASP A 141 -10.92 -13.26 0.37
C ASP A 141 -11.45 -13.87 1.66
N LEU A 142 -12.72 -13.57 1.94
CA LEU A 142 -13.44 -14.07 3.11
C LEU A 142 -13.98 -15.50 2.91
N SER A 143 -13.93 -16.02 1.69
CA SER A 143 -14.48 -17.34 1.38
C SER A 143 -13.45 -18.44 1.67
N THR A 144 -13.92 -19.54 2.26
CA THR A 144 -13.13 -20.77 2.36
C THR A 144 -13.54 -21.81 1.32
N GLU A 145 -14.59 -21.54 0.55
CA GLU A 145 -15.19 -22.49 -0.39
C GLU A 145 -14.26 -22.86 -1.55
N LEU A 146 -13.40 -21.92 -1.96
CA LEU A 146 -12.49 -22.10 -3.10
C LEU A 146 -11.15 -22.73 -2.71
N GLY A 147 -10.86 -22.88 -1.41
CA GLY A 147 -9.58 -23.40 -0.94
C GLY A 147 -8.38 -22.64 -1.54
N GLU A 148 -7.48 -23.36 -2.20
CA GLU A 148 -6.30 -22.81 -2.88
C GLU A 148 -6.59 -22.16 -4.24
N LEU A 149 -7.86 -22.14 -4.66
CA LEU A 149 -8.33 -21.49 -5.89
C LEU A 149 -9.04 -20.16 -5.59
N GLY A 150 -8.89 -19.64 -4.36
CA GLY A 150 -9.39 -18.34 -3.95
C GLY A 150 -8.62 -17.17 -4.58
N VAL A 151 -9.01 -15.96 -4.19
CA VAL A 151 -8.25 -14.75 -4.53
C VAL A 151 -6.95 -14.72 -3.77
N ASN A 152 -6.96 -15.07 -2.48
CA ASN A 152 -5.79 -15.20 -1.65
C ASN A 152 -5.49 -16.67 -1.38
N THR A 153 -4.22 -17.05 -1.46
CA THR A 153 -3.80 -18.45 -1.31
C THR A 153 -2.66 -18.57 -0.30
N PRO A 154 -2.29 -19.78 0.14
CA PRO A 154 -1.04 -20.00 0.87
C PRO A 154 0.23 -19.63 0.07
N LEU A 155 0.11 -19.34 -1.22
CA LEU A 155 1.18 -18.84 -2.09
C LEU A 155 1.17 -17.30 -2.07
N ASN A 156 1.97 -16.66 -2.92
CA ASN A 156 2.03 -15.21 -2.95
C ASN A 156 1.18 -14.65 -4.09
N GLU A 157 0.33 -13.69 -3.73
CA GLU A 157 -0.25 -12.74 -4.67
C GLU A 157 0.62 -11.48 -4.77
N GLY A 158 0.47 -10.76 -5.88
CA GLY A 158 1.29 -9.60 -6.22
C GLY A 158 0.47 -8.38 -6.62
N ALA A 159 1.06 -7.46 -7.38
CA ALA A 159 0.36 -6.24 -7.77
C ALA A 159 -0.96 -6.52 -8.51
N ALA A 160 -1.93 -5.64 -8.32
CA ALA A 160 -3.25 -5.72 -8.92
C ALA A 160 -3.70 -4.39 -9.54
N SER A 161 -4.71 -4.50 -10.40
CA SER A 161 -5.38 -3.40 -11.07
C SER A 161 -6.89 -3.61 -10.98
N ILE A 162 -7.55 -2.75 -10.20
CA ILE A 162 -9.02 -2.71 -10.14
C ILE A 162 -9.54 -2.00 -11.39
N ALA A 163 -10.45 -2.65 -12.11
CA ALA A 163 -11.03 -2.09 -13.33
C ALA A 163 -11.98 -0.92 -13.03
N ALA A 164 -12.23 -0.10 -14.05
CA ALA A 164 -13.11 1.06 -13.94
C ALA A 164 -14.57 0.69 -13.59
N ASP A 165 -14.98 -0.56 -13.87
CA ASP A 165 -16.29 -1.10 -13.50
C ASP A 165 -16.46 -1.30 -11.98
N ARG A 166 -15.36 -1.23 -11.21
CA ARG A 166 -15.26 -1.50 -9.76
C ARG A 166 -15.70 -2.92 -9.37
N GLN A 167 -15.77 -3.83 -10.33
CA GLN A 167 -16.28 -5.19 -10.18
C GLN A 167 -15.27 -6.24 -10.64
N SER A 168 -14.28 -5.86 -11.46
CA SER A 168 -13.24 -6.76 -11.95
C SER A 168 -11.87 -6.41 -11.36
N LEU A 169 -11.15 -7.40 -10.83
CA LEU A 169 -9.78 -7.26 -10.36
C LEU A 169 -8.86 -8.11 -11.22
N TYR A 170 -7.84 -7.49 -11.80
CA TYR A 170 -6.77 -8.15 -12.53
C TYR A 170 -5.53 -8.17 -11.64
N PHE A 171 -4.90 -9.32 -11.45
CA PHE A 171 -3.86 -9.44 -10.43
C PHE A 171 -2.81 -10.50 -10.74
N THR A 172 -1.64 -10.34 -10.13
CA THR A 172 -0.56 -11.34 -10.19
C THR A 172 -0.78 -12.43 -9.16
N ALA A 173 -0.67 -13.70 -9.54
CA ALA A 173 -0.53 -14.80 -8.59
C ALA A 173 0.60 -15.75 -8.99
N CYS A 174 1.37 -16.20 -8.00
CA CYS A 174 2.61 -16.92 -8.24
C CYS A 174 2.52 -18.39 -7.83
N ASN A 175 3.09 -19.27 -8.65
CA ASN A 175 3.22 -20.70 -8.44
C ASN A 175 1.88 -21.44 -8.24
N ARG A 176 0.78 -20.85 -8.73
CA ARG A 176 -0.54 -21.49 -8.62
C ARG A 176 -0.57 -22.78 -9.45
N PRO A 177 -1.26 -23.83 -8.96
CA PRO A 177 -1.33 -25.11 -9.67
C PRO A 177 -2.05 -25.03 -11.02
N ASP A 178 -2.92 -24.03 -11.21
CA ASP A 178 -3.59 -23.71 -12.48
C ASP A 178 -2.89 -22.59 -13.28
N GLY A 179 -1.64 -22.30 -12.94
CA GLY A 179 -0.76 -21.37 -13.63
C GLY A 179 -0.06 -21.95 -14.86
N LEU A 180 0.58 -21.07 -15.63
CA LEU A 180 1.39 -21.39 -16.81
C LEU A 180 2.89 -21.18 -16.54
N GLY A 181 3.25 -20.17 -15.74
CA GLY A 181 4.63 -19.81 -15.40
C GLY A 181 4.86 -19.67 -13.89
N SER A 182 5.91 -18.93 -13.53
CA SER A 182 6.26 -18.67 -12.12
C SER A 182 5.29 -17.69 -11.45
N CYS A 183 4.87 -16.66 -12.17
CA CYS A 183 3.78 -15.77 -11.82
C CYS A 183 2.95 -15.48 -13.06
N ASP A 184 1.63 -15.47 -12.91
CA ASP A 184 0.69 -15.23 -13.99
C ASP A 184 -0.30 -14.13 -13.62
N ILE A 185 -0.94 -13.56 -14.64
CA ILE A 185 -2.06 -12.64 -14.51
C ILE A 185 -3.39 -13.42 -14.47
N TYR A 186 -4.17 -13.16 -13.43
CA TYR A 186 -5.52 -13.67 -13.22
C TYR A 186 -6.54 -12.53 -13.25
N LYS A 187 -7.80 -12.88 -13.50
CA LYS A 187 -8.96 -12.00 -13.34
C LYS A 187 -9.96 -12.65 -12.39
N THR A 188 -10.50 -11.87 -11.47
CA THR A 188 -11.71 -12.24 -10.72
C THR A 188 -12.77 -11.14 -10.85
N THR A 189 -14.03 -11.49 -10.62
CA THR A 189 -15.16 -10.58 -10.56
C THR A 189 -15.93 -10.76 -9.27
N ILE A 190 -16.61 -9.71 -8.80
CA ILE A 190 -17.53 -9.82 -7.66
C ILE A 190 -18.72 -10.72 -8.02
N GLU A 191 -18.99 -11.72 -7.19
CA GLU A 191 -20.11 -12.65 -7.27
C GLU A 191 -20.97 -12.50 -5.99
N GLY A 192 -22.03 -11.70 -6.09
CA GLY A 192 -22.85 -11.35 -4.92
C GLY A 192 -22.11 -10.39 -4.00
N ASP A 193 -21.71 -10.87 -2.82
CA ASP A 193 -21.00 -10.11 -1.79
C ASP A 193 -19.53 -10.51 -1.62
N LYS A 194 -19.03 -11.46 -2.43
CA LYS A 194 -17.65 -11.96 -2.39
C LYS A 194 -16.98 -11.85 -3.76
N TRP A 195 -15.66 -11.99 -3.77
CA TRP A 195 -14.93 -12.22 -5.02
C TRP A 195 -15.11 -13.66 -5.48
N GLY A 196 -15.38 -13.84 -6.78
CA GLY A 196 -15.51 -15.14 -7.42
C GLY A 196 -14.18 -15.85 -7.62
N ARG A 197 -14.24 -17.05 -8.19
CA ARG A 197 -13.04 -17.82 -8.52
C ARG A 197 -12.20 -17.09 -9.57
N PRO A 198 -10.92 -16.76 -9.30
CA PRO A 198 -10.05 -16.19 -10.30
C PRO A 198 -9.82 -17.13 -11.48
N VAL A 199 -9.71 -16.56 -12.67
CA VAL A 199 -9.44 -17.26 -13.92
C VAL A 199 -8.11 -16.75 -14.48
N ASN A 200 -7.20 -17.67 -14.80
CA ASN A 200 -5.95 -17.36 -15.49
C ASN A 200 -6.28 -16.77 -16.88
N LEU A 201 -5.64 -15.66 -17.27
CA LEU A 201 -5.91 -15.01 -18.56
C LEU A 201 -5.42 -15.82 -19.79
N GLY A 202 -4.77 -16.95 -19.56
CA GLY A 202 -4.37 -17.90 -20.59
C GLY A 202 -3.18 -17.43 -21.41
N ARG A 203 -2.82 -18.24 -22.42
CA ARG A 203 -1.57 -18.09 -23.20
C ARG A 203 -1.48 -16.82 -24.06
N ASN A 204 -2.59 -16.12 -24.26
CA ASN A 204 -2.61 -14.84 -24.98
C ASN A 204 -2.08 -13.68 -24.11
N VAL A 205 -2.08 -13.86 -22.79
CA VAL A 205 -1.54 -12.88 -21.83
C VAL A 205 -0.36 -13.47 -21.10
N ASN A 206 -0.49 -14.67 -20.55
CA ASN A 206 0.53 -15.34 -19.74
C ASN A 206 1.42 -16.27 -20.56
N SER A 207 2.59 -16.56 -20.04
CA SER A 207 3.66 -17.35 -20.67
C SER A 207 4.19 -18.41 -19.70
N ALA A 208 5.28 -19.09 -20.08
CA ALA A 208 6.01 -19.96 -19.15
C ALA A 208 6.97 -19.18 -18.23
N ASN A 209 7.08 -17.87 -18.44
CA ASN A 209 7.99 -16.96 -17.74
C ASN A 209 7.26 -16.25 -16.60
N PHE A 210 7.88 -15.22 -16.04
CA PHE A 210 7.29 -14.36 -15.03
C PHE A 210 6.42 -13.29 -15.69
N ASP A 211 5.12 -13.27 -15.40
CA ASP A 211 4.16 -12.26 -15.85
C ASP A 211 3.48 -11.60 -14.64
N SER A 212 3.55 -10.26 -14.54
CA SER A 212 3.13 -9.56 -13.32
C SER A 212 2.71 -8.10 -13.55
N GLN A 213 2.27 -7.44 -12.48
CA GLN A 213 1.96 -6.01 -12.38
C GLN A 213 1.01 -5.54 -13.49
N PRO A 214 -0.19 -6.16 -13.58
CA PRO A 214 -1.13 -5.79 -14.62
C PRO A 214 -1.64 -4.37 -14.41
N SER A 215 -2.00 -3.72 -15.51
CA SER A 215 -2.68 -2.43 -15.58
C SER A 215 -3.76 -2.54 -16.63
N ILE A 216 -5.02 -2.61 -16.19
CA ILE A 216 -6.16 -2.76 -17.10
C ILE A 216 -6.61 -1.38 -17.62
N SER A 217 -6.87 -1.32 -18.92
CA SER A 217 -7.47 -0.15 -19.56
C SER A 217 -8.89 0.12 -19.03
N PRO A 218 -9.34 1.39 -18.99
CA PRO A 218 -10.66 1.74 -18.47
C PRO A 218 -11.83 1.07 -19.18
N ASP A 219 -11.69 0.76 -20.46
CA ASP A 219 -12.72 0.17 -21.31
C ASP A 219 -12.75 -1.36 -21.29
N GLN A 220 -11.78 -2.03 -20.64
CA GLN A 220 -11.85 -3.49 -20.52
C GLN A 220 -11.06 -4.25 -21.58
N SER A 221 -10.62 -3.57 -22.65
CA SER A 221 -10.23 -4.24 -23.91
C SER A 221 -8.72 -4.46 -24.03
N ARG A 222 -7.94 -3.99 -23.07
CA ARG A 222 -6.47 -4.12 -23.08
C ARG A 222 -5.89 -4.19 -21.68
N VAL A 223 -4.97 -5.12 -21.46
CA VAL A 223 -4.12 -5.16 -20.26
C VAL A 223 -2.67 -4.88 -20.65
N TYR A 224 -2.01 -4.03 -19.88
CA TYR A 224 -0.57 -3.83 -19.90
C TYR A 224 0.04 -4.58 -18.72
N PHE A 225 1.19 -5.20 -18.87
CA PHE A 225 1.80 -6.01 -17.82
C PHE A 225 3.30 -6.12 -18.02
N VAL A 226 4.01 -6.50 -16.95
CA VAL A 226 5.44 -6.75 -16.95
C VAL A 226 5.70 -8.22 -17.25
N SER A 227 6.69 -8.51 -18.09
CA SER A 227 7.08 -9.90 -18.39
C SER A 227 8.59 -10.08 -18.54
N THR A 228 9.07 -11.27 -18.20
CA THR A 228 10.42 -11.76 -18.56
C THR A 228 10.45 -12.62 -19.82
N ARG A 229 9.36 -12.68 -20.60
CA ARG A 229 9.39 -13.34 -21.92
C ARG A 229 10.38 -12.64 -22.85
N GLU A 230 10.98 -13.41 -23.76
CA GLU A 230 11.97 -12.89 -24.71
C GLU A 230 11.45 -11.65 -25.46
N GLY A 231 12.23 -10.57 -25.37
CA GLY A 231 11.89 -9.23 -25.85
C GLY A 231 13.15 -8.40 -26.10
N PRO A 232 13.00 -7.11 -26.40
CA PRO A 232 14.15 -6.23 -26.68
C PRO A 232 15.16 -6.13 -25.54
N ASN A 233 14.70 -6.11 -24.28
CA ASN A 233 15.57 -6.08 -23.11
C ASN A 233 15.37 -7.31 -22.21
N SER A 234 14.44 -8.19 -22.57
CA SER A 234 14.18 -9.42 -21.87
C SER A 234 14.71 -10.68 -22.58
N ASN A 235 15.33 -11.62 -21.86
CA ASN A 235 16.00 -12.81 -22.40
C ASN A 235 15.37 -14.13 -21.94
N GLY A 236 14.19 -14.11 -21.31
CA GLY A 236 13.56 -15.33 -20.80
C GLY A 236 13.96 -15.71 -19.37
N ASN A 237 14.99 -15.09 -18.79
CA ASN A 237 15.47 -15.42 -17.45
C ASN A 237 14.88 -14.47 -16.39
N GLU A 238 14.66 -15.00 -15.19
CA GLU A 238 14.06 -14.26 -14.06
C GLU A 238 15.10 -13.54 -13.17
N ASP A 239 16.35 -13.46 -13.60
CA ASP A 239 17.45 -12.77 -12.94
C ASP A 239 17.38 -11.24 -13.15
N ALA A 240 16.37 -10.67 -12.50
CA ALA A 240 16.31 -9.33 -11.89
C ALA A 240 17.10 -8.18 -12.54
N GLU A 241 16.88 -7.91 -13.83
CA GLU A 241 17.01 -6.57 -14.45
C GLU A 241 16.44 -6.54 -15.89
N ASN A 242 15.59 -7.51 -16.21
CA ASN A 242 15.34 -7.97 -17.57
C ASN A 242 13.82 -8.04 -17.84
N PHE A 243 13.13 -6.97 -17.46
CA PHE A 243 11.67 -6.87 -17.59
C PHE A 243 11.31 -5.94 -18.74
N ASP A 244 10.44 -6.41 -19.62
CA ASP A 244 9.80 -5.56 -20.63
C ASP A 244 8.32 -5.35 -20.27
N ILE A 245 7.74 -4.26 -20.75
CA ILE A 245 6.31 -3.98 -20.66
C ILE A 245 5.63 -4.48 -21.93
N TRP A 246 4.62 -5.31 -21.75
CA TRP A 246 3.81 -5.92 -22.80
C TRP A 246 2.36 -5.47 -22.69
N TYR A 247 1.61 -5.64 -23.77
CA TYR A 247 0.16 -5.53 -23.71
C TYR A 247 -0.50 -6.65 -24.51
N SER A 248 -1.75 -6.93 -24.18
CA SER A 248 -2.64 -7.84 -24.92
C SER A 248 -4.02 -7.22 -25.00
N ASP A 249 -4.68 -7.35 -26.15
CA ASP A 249 -6.06 -6.91 -26.39
C ASP A 249 -7.00 -8.07 -26.74
N TRP A 250 -8.30 -7.85 -26.55
CA TRP A 250 -9.38 -8.78 -26.86
C TRP A 250 -10.71 -8.07 -27.09
#